data_AF-A0A0T1TR20-F1
#
_entry.id   AF-A0A0T1TR20-F1
#
_cell.length_a   1.000
_cell.length_b   1.000
_cell.length_c   1.000
_cell.angle_alpha   90.00
_cell.angle_beta   90.00
_cell.angle_gamma   90.00
#
_symmetry.space_group_name_H-M   'P 1'
#
loop_
_entity.id
_entity.type
_entity.pdbx_description
1 polymer ?
#
loop_
_entity_poly.entity_id
_entity_poly.type
_entity_poly.pdbx_seq_one_letter_code
_entity_poly.pdbx_strand_id
1 'polypeptide(L)'
;MPGGPEELLEADVRFNTHDFPFTNRPSGACTHAYDIRSVATHEAGHVFGLGHSGAGHENLTMYANSFACSTDARTLGKGDVLGLRSLY
;
A
#
# COMPACT_ATOMS: atom_id res chain seq x y z
N MET A 1 -1.39 21.93 2.97
CA MET A 1 -0.67 22.57 4.08
C MET A 1 0.82 22.33 3.86
N PRO A 2 1.70 23.33 3.90
CA PRO A 2 3.13 23.08 4.00
C PRO A 2 3.43 22.62 5.43
N GLY A 3 4.09 21.46 5.60
CA GLY A 3 4.40 20.88 6.91
C GLY A 3 4.13 19.38 6.96
N GLY A 4 4.78 18.60 6.09
CA GLY A 4 4.98 17.17 6.36
C GLY A 4 5.81 17.00 7.64
N PRO A 5 5.79 15.82 8.28
CA PRO A 5 6.60 15.58 9.47
C PRO A 5 8.07 15.86 9.15
N GLU A 6 8.71 16.74 9.93
CA GLU A 6 10.11 17.12 9.73
C GLU A 6 11.07 15.93 9.95
N GLU A 7 10.59 14.89 10.64
CA GLU A 7 11.33 13.66 10.95
C GLU A 7 10.37 12.47 11.15
N LEU A 8 10.64 11.35 10.46
CA LEU A 8 10.02 10.04 10.74
C LEU A 8 10.95 9.25 11.66
N LEU A 9 10.60 9.17 12.96
CA LEU A 9 11.42 8.48 13.96
C LEU A 9 11.15 6.96 14.00
N GLU A 10 9.87 6.58 14.07
CA GLU A 10 9.41 5.20 14.19
C GLU A 10 7.99 5.07 13.61
N ALA A 11 7.72 3.92 12.98
CA ALA A 11 6.37 3.51 12.63
C ALA A 11 6.29 1.97 12.58
N ASP A 12 5.20 1.43 13.14
CA ASP A 12 4.94 -0.01 13.15
C ASP A 12 3.97 -0.40 12.04
N VAL A 13 4.23 -1.56 11.42
CA VAL A 13 3.33 -2.20 10.47
C VAL A 13 2.97 -3.59 10.95
N ARG A 14 1.67 -3.90 10.99
CA ARG A 14 1.18 -5.22 11.37
C ARG A 14 0.43 -5.88 10.22
N PHE A 15 0.86 -7.09 9.87
CA PHE A 15 0.14 -7.95 8.93
C PHE A 15 -0.73 -8.95 9.69
N ASN A 16 -2.01 -9.05 9.32
CA ASN A 16 -2.92 -10.02 9.92
C ASN A 16 -2.72 -11.41 9.29
N THR A 17 -1.71 -12.13 9.78
CA THR A 17 -1.38 -13.50 9.34
C THR A 17 -2.28 -14.57 9.97
N HIS A 18 -3.17 -14.19 10.89
CA HIS A 18 -4.12 -15.10 11.51
C HIS A 18 -5.32 -15.36 10.59
N ASP A 19 -5.92 -14.29 10.05
CA ASP A 19 -7.14 -14.39 9.25
C ASP A 19 -6.86 -14.48 7.73
N PHE A 20 -5.72 -13.95 7.27
CA PHE A 20 -5.43 -13.82 5.85
C PHE A 20 -4.15 -14.56 5.44
N PRO A 21 -4.23 -15.43 4.43
CA PRO A 21 -3.04 -16.03 3.84
C PRO A 21 -2.33 -15.01 2.94
N PHE A 22 -1.00 -15.04 3.00
CA PHE A 22 -0.15 -14.19 2.17
C PHE A 22 0.70 -15.02 1.20
N THR A 23 1.00 -14.44 0.04
CA THR A 23 1.91 -14.99 -0.96
C THR A 23 2.82 -13.88 -1.49
N ASN A 24 4.00 -14.22 -2.01
CA ASN A 24 4.84 -13.30 -2.78
C ASN A 24 4.88 -13.65 -4.28
N ARG A 25 4.15 -14.69 -4.67
CA ARG A 25 4.06 -15.24 -6.03
C ARG A 25 2.59 -15.54 -6.35
N PRO A 26 1.71 -14.53 -6.42
CA PRO A 26 0.38 -14.72 -6.95
C PRO A 26 0.54 -15.18 -8.41
N SER A 27 0.12 -16.42 -8.68
CA SER A 27 0.12 -17.04 -10.01
C SER A 27 -1.32 -17.26 -10.45
N GLY A 28 -1.54 -17.79 -11.66
CA GLY A 28 -2.89 -18.07 -12.17
C GLY A 28 -3.72 -19.05 -11.32
N ALA A 29 -3.12 -19.76 -10.36
CA ALA A 29 -3.81 -20.62 -9.40
C ALA A 29 -4.18 -19.93 -8.08
N CYS A 30 -3.82 -18.65 -7.90
CA CYS A 30 -4.15 -17.91 -6.70
C CYS A 30 -5.64 -17.59 -6.66
N THR A 31 -6.29 -17.86 -5.53
CA THR A 31 -7.72 -17.56 -5.33
C THR A 31 -8.01 -16.71 -4.10
N HIS A 32 -7.26 -16.89 -3.01
CA HIS A 32 -7.60 -16.28 -1.71
C HIS A 32 -6.40 -15.71 -0.94
N ALA A 33 -5.21 -15.67 -1.56
CA ALA A 33 -4.01 -15.14 -0.91
C ALA A 33 -3.74 -13.69 -1.32
N TYR A 34 -3.36 -12.86 -0.35
CA TYR A 34 -2.95 -11.49 -0.59
C TYR A 34 -1.47 -11.42 -0.95
N ASP A 35 -1.12 -10.58 -1.92
CA ASP A 35 0.28 -10.38 -2.25
C ASP A 35 0.97 -9.54 -1.17
N ILE A 36 1.91 -10.15 -0.44
CA ILE A 36 2.61 -9.49 0.67
C ILE A 36 3.38 -8.25 0.22
N ARG A 37 3.87 -8.22 -1.04
CA ARG A 37 4.60 -7.05 -1.56
C ARG A 37 3.64 -5.89 -1.83
N SER A 38 2.48 -6.16 -2.42
CA SER A 38 1.42 -5.15 -2.58
C SER A 38 0.98 -4.57 -1.24
N VAL A 39 0.61 -5.41 -0.27
CA VAL A 39 0.16 -4.93 1.05
C VAL A 39 1.28 -4.17 1.75
N ALA A 40 2.50 -4.70 1.78
CA ALA A 40 3.62 -4.00 2.41
C ALA A 40 3.94 -2.63 1.77
N THR A 41 3.74 -2.49 0.45
CA THR A 41 3.96 -1.21 -0.24
C THR A 41 2.88 -0.19 0.14
N HIS A 42 1.62 -0.63 0.29
CA HIS A 42 0.53 0.20 0.82
C HIS A 42 0.84 0.69 2.23
N GLU A 43 1.18 -0.22 3.15
CA GLU A 43 1.49 0.14 4.53
C GLU A 43 2.73 1.03 4.63
N ALA A 44 3.75 0.80 3.78
CA ALA A 44 4.90 1.70 3.70
C ALA A 44 4.49 3.12 3.27
N GLY A 45 3.49 3.28 2.41
CA GLY A 45 2.93 4.59 2.08
C GLY A 45 2.37 5.31 3.31
N HIS A 46 1.67 4.61 4.20
CA HIS A 46 1.22 5.17 5.48
C HIS A 46 2.38 5.55 6.41
N VAL A 47 3.42 4.71 6.48
CA VAL A 47 4.66 5.02 7.21
C VAL A 47 5.27 6.33 6.74
N PHE A 48 5.25 6.61 5.44
CA PHE A 48 5.73 7.88 4.86
C PHE A 48 4.73 9.04 4.93
N GLY A 49 3.56 8.85 5.54
CA GLY A 49 2.56 9.89 5.77
C GLY A 49 1.49 10.03 4.68
N LEU A 50 1.40 9.09 3.73
CA LEU A 50 0.31 9.09 2.75
C LEU A 50 -1.01 8.65 3.38
N GLY A 51 -2.09 9.31 2.99
CA GLY A 51 -3.46 8.84 3.21
C GLY A 51 -3.96 7.95 2.07
N HIS A 52 -5.17 7.40 2.22
CA HIS A 52 -5.79 6.62 1.16
C HIS A 52 -6.17 7.47 -0.07
N SER A 53 -6.11 6.85 -1.26
CA SER A 53 -6.68 7.40 -2.48
C SER A 53 -8.22 7.22 -2.50
N GLY A 54 -8.90 8.10 -3.26
CA GLY A 54 -10.36 8.08 -3.39
C GLY A 54 -10.91 7.06 -4.39
N ALA A 55 -12.23 7.06 -4.58
CA ALA A 55 -12.90 6.23 -5.59
C ALA A 55 -12.40 6.54 -7.02
N GLY A 56 -12.34 5.52 -7.88
CA GLY A 56 -11.81 5.64 -9.25
C GLY A 56 -10.28 5.50 -9.35
N HIS A 57 -9.63 5.13 -8.24
CA HIS A 57 -8.19 4.91 -8.14
C HIS A 57 -7.86 3.53 -7.56
N GLU A 58 -8.70 2.53 -7.84
CA GLU A 58 -8.64 1.16 -7.31
C GLU A 58 -7.31 0.45 -7.60
N ASN A 59 -6.59 0.90 -8.63
CA ASN A 59 -5.31 0.37 -9.05
C ASN A 59 -4.09 1.10 -8.45
N LEU A 60 -4.30 2.13 -7.63
CA LEU A 60 -3.21 2.85 -6.97
C LEU A 60 -2.75 2.13 -5.70
N THR A 61 -1.51 2.37 -5.30
CA THR A 61 -0.93 1.74 -4.09
C THR A 61 -1.73 2.12 -2.85
N MET A 62 -2.11 3.38 -2.71
CA MET A 62 -2.82 3.86 -1.52
C MET A 62 -4.34 3.68 -1.58
N TYR A 63 -4.88 2.88 -2.50
CA TYR A 63 -6.32 2.61 -2.46
C TYR A 63 -6.69 1.82 -1.20
N ALA A 64 -7.79 2.20 -0.55
CA ALA A 64 -8.13 1.72 0.79
C ALA A 64 -8.40 0.21 0.88
N ASN A 65 -8.72 -0.45 -0.25
CA ASN A 65 -8.99 -1.88 -0.27
C ASN A 65 -7.86 -2.64 -0.97
N SER A 66 -7.44 -3.76 -0.38
CA SER A 66 -6.58 -4.74 -1.03
C SER A 66 -7.41 -5.83 -1.71
N PHE A 67 -6.94 -6.33 -2.85
CA PHE A 67 -7.59 -7.39 -3.60
C PHE A 67 -6.74 -8.66 -3.60
N ALA A 68 -7.37 -9.80 -3.31
CA ALA A 68 -6.68 -11.09 -3.34
C ALA A 68 -6.06 -11.33 -4.72
N CYS A 69 -4.85 -11.88 -4.73
CA CYS A 69 -4.10 -12.22 -5.94
C CYS A 69 -3.76 -11.04 -6.87
N SER A 70 -4.07 -9.80 -6.50
CA SER A 70 -3.63 -8.61 -7.23
C SER A 70 -2.19 -8.27 -6.90
N THR A 71 -1.49 -7.69 -7.87
CA THR A 71 -0.15 -7.12 -7.71
C THR A 71 -0.12 -5.61 -7.96
N ASP A 72 -1.26 -4.95 -8.11
CA ASP A 72 -1.35 -3.57 -8.60
C ASP A 72 -0.59 -2.59 -7.69
N ALA A 73 -0.73 -2.77 -6.37
CA ALA A 73 -0.04 -1.96 -5.37
C ALA A 73 1.46 -2.29 -5.20
N ARG A 74 2.09 -3.14 -6.05
CA ARG A 74 3.55 -3.34 -6.00
C ARG A 74 4.34 -2.14 -6.51
N THR A 75 3.69 -1.25 -7.26
CA THR A 75 4.31 -0.09 -7.89
C THR A 75 3.55 1.16 -7.56
N LEU A 76 4.27 2.26 -7.36
CA LEU A 76 3.66 3.56 -7.12
C LEU A 76 2.98 4.06 -8.39
N GLY A 77 1.70 4.42 -8.27
CA GLY A 77 0.98 5.13 -9.31
C GLY A 77 1.19 6.64 -9.22
N LYS A 78 0.65 7.38 -10.19
CA LYS A 78 0.84 8.83 -10.30
C LYS A 78 0.40 9.58 -9.04
N GLY A 79 -0.73 9.19 -8.45
CA GLY A 79 -1.25 9.81 -7.22
C GLY A 79 -0.32 9.59 -6.03
N ASP A 80 0.19 8.37 -5.85
CA ASP A 80 1.10 8.01 -4.77
C ASP A 80 2.41 8.83 -4.87
N VAL A 81 2.98 8.95 -6.08
CA VAL A 81 4.19 9.75 -6.33
C VAL A 81 3.98 11.24 -6.06
N LEU A 82 2.85 11.80 -6.50
CA LEU A 82 2.52 13.21 -6.27
C LEU A 82 2.29 13.48 -4.78
N GLY A 83 1.69 12.54 -4.05
CA GLY A 83 1.53 12.61 -2.60
C GLY A 83 2.88 12.70 -1.89
N LEU A 84 3.79 11.77 -2.17
CA LEU A 84 5.12 11.77 -1.55
C LEU A 84 5.90 13.06 -1.84
N ARG A 85 5.88 13.54 -3.09
CA ARG A 85 6.53 14.80 -3.50
C ARG A 85 5.93 16.06 -2.88
N SER A 86 4.74 15.97 -2.31
CA SER A 86 4.13 17.08 -1.56
C SER A 86 4.51 17.09 -0.08
N LEU A 87 5.03 15.96 0.42
CA LEU A 87 5.50 15.79 1.79
C LEU A 87 7.03 16.01 1.91
N TYR A 88 7.79 15.62 0.88
CA TYR A 88 9.26 15.65 0.82
C TYR A 88 9.76 16.24 -0.50
#